data_AF-A0AAN6E9T2-F1
#
_entry.id   AF-A0AAN6E9T2-F1
#
_cell.length_a   1.000
_cell.length_b   1.000
_cell.length_c   1.000
_cell.angle_alpha   90.00
_cell.angle_beta   90.00
_cell.angle_gamma   90.00
#
_symmetry.space_group_name_H-M   'P 1'
#
loop_
_entity.id
_entity.type
_entity.pdbx_description
1 polymer ?
#
loop_
_entity_poly.entity_id
_entity_poly.type
_entity_poly.pdbx_seq_one_letter_code
_entity_poly.pdbx_strand_id
1 'polypeptide(L)'
;MHIDDVVTVPVIGKVTAIQDVPKWQETTEASFGGIVAIRFTQPIAFDTDSPLCSLATGFIVDAQRGIILTNRHVVGTGPFVGEAVMHDHEVVEVQALY
;
A
#
# COMPACT_ATOMS: atom_id res chain seq x y z
N MET A 1 -65.77 -22.19 0.92
CA MET A 1 -65.41 -23.12 2.01
C MET A 1 -64.34 -24.07 1.49
N HIS A 2 -63.07 -23.66 1.55
CA HIS A 2 -61.91 -24.46 1.95
C HIS A 2 -60.65 -23.66 1.63
N ILE A 3 -59.95 -23.27 2.70
CA ILE A 3 -58.59 -22.74 2.71
C ILE A 3 -57.65 -23.97 2.79
N ASP A 4 -56.35 -23.73 2.60
CA ASP A 4 -55.19 -24.63 2.78
C ASP A 4 -54.74 -25.27 1.44
N ASP A 5 -53.51 -25.10 0.96
CA ASP A 5 -52.25 -25.27 1.69
C ASP A 5 -51.18 -24.23 1.33
N VAL A 6 -50.64 -23.57 2.37
CA VAL A 6 -49.35 -22.87 2.31
C VAL A 6 -48.25 -23.93 2.24
N VAL A 7 -47.63 -24.07 1.06
CA VAL A 7 -46.41 -24.87 0.90
C VAL A 7 -45.28 -24.13 1.64
N THR A 8 -44.89 -24.66 2.80
CA THR A 8 -43.71 -24.21 3.52
C THR A 8 -42.47 -24.77 2.83
N VAL A 9 -41.73 -23.89 2.15
CA VAL A 9 -40.45 -24.25 1.52
C VAL A 9 -39.36 -24.29 2.60
N PRO A 10 -38.56 -25.36 2.72
CA PRO A 10 -37.48 -25.39 3.69
C PRO A 10 -36.39 -24.41 3.26
N VAL A 11 -36.01 -23.49 4.15
CA VAL A 11 -34.86 -22.60 3.95
C VAL A 11 -33.59 -23.44 4.08
N ILE A 12 -33.16 -24.01 2.96
CA ILE A 12 -31.87 -24.69 2.84
C ILE A 12 -30.79 -23.63 2.92
N GLY A 13 -29.96 -23.73 3.97
CA GLY A 13 -28.56 -23.30 4.04
C GLY A 13 -28.25 -21.87 3.59
N LYS A 14 -27.58 -21.10 4.45
CA LYS A 14 -26.96 -19.82 4.09
C LYS A 14 -26.17 -19.99 2.79
N VAL A 15 -26.75 -19.55 1.66
CA VAL A 15 -26.07 -19.47 0.38
C VAL A 15 -24.98 -18.46 0.61
N THR A 16 -23.76 -18.96 0.84
CA THR A 16 -22.60 -18.11 0.79
C THR A 16 -22.41 -17.92 -0.70
N ALA A 17 -23.00 -16.85 -1.24
CA ALA A 17 -22.68 -16.41 -2.57
C ALA A 17 -21.15 -16.31 -2.58
N ILE A 18 -20.51 -17.19 -3.36
CA ILE A 18 -19.10 -17.06 -3.67
C ILE A 18 -19.07 -15.77 -4.47
N GLN A 19 -18.86 -14.64 -3.81
CA GLN A 19 -18.58 -13.41 -4.51
C GLN A 19 -17.26 -13.70 -5.22
N ASP A 20 -17.28 -13.77 -6.55
CA ASP A 20 -16.06 -13.79 -7.34
C ASP A 20 -15.30 -12.51 -6.97
N VAL A 21 -14.32 -12.65 -6.07
CA VAL A 21 -13.45 -11.55 -5.70
C VAL A 21 -12.71 -11.18 -6.98
N PRO A 22 -12.82 -9.93 -7.45
CA PRO A 22 -12.14 -9.54 -8.67
C PRO A 22 -10.63 -9.76 -8.51
N LYS A 23 -9.97 -10.36 -9.50
CA LYS A 23 -8.52 -10.66 -9.45
C LYS A 23 -7.64 -9.44 -9.11
N TRP A 24 -8.09 -8.23 -9.44
CA TRP A 24 -7.39 -6.99 -9.07
C TRP A 24 -7.36 -6.78 -7.55
N GLN A 25 -8.41 -7.18 -6.84
CA GLN A 25 -8.50 -7.07 -5.39
C GLN A 25 -7.53 -8.02 -4.70
N GLU A 26 -7.50 -9.29 -5.13
CA GLU A 26 -6.52 -10.29 -4.62
C GLU A 26 -5.07 -9.79 -4.82
N THR A 27 -4.77 -9.23 -5.99
CA THR A 27 -3.44 -8.67 -6.28
C THR A 27 -3.12 -7.48 -5.39
N THR A 28 -4.11 -6.62 -5.11
CA THR A 28 -3.94 -5.44 -4.25
C THR A 28 -3.69 -5.84 -2.81
N GLU A 29 -4.47 -6.79 -2.28
CA GLU A 29 -4.31 -7.32 -0.93
C GLU A 29 -2.94 -8.00 -0.76
N ALA A 30 -2.50 -8.78 -1.75
CA ALA A 30 -1.19 -9.41 -1.74
C ALA A 30 -0.02 -8.41 -1.78
N SER A 31 -0.22 -7.23 -2.38
CA SER A 31 0.83 -6.21 -2.53
C SER A 31 0.92 -5.25 -1.35
N PHE A 32 -0.11 -5.19 -0.50
CA PHE A 32 -0.27 -4.14 0.51
C PHE A 32 0.88 -4.08 1.52
N GLY A 33 1.40 -5.24 1.94
CA GLY A 33 2.52 -5.32 2.87
C GLY A 33 3.88 -4.87 2.30
N GLY A 34 3.98 -4.75 0.97
CA GLY A 34 5.20 -4.31 0.29
C GLY A 34 5.23 -2.83 -0.06
N ILE A 35 4.18 -2.07 0.24
CA ILE A 35 4.05 -0.65 -0.13
C ILE A 35 4.27 0.21 1.12
N VAL A 36 5.08 1.26 0.98
CA VAL A 36 5.34 2.23 2.05
C VAL A 36 5.14 3.65 1.54
N ALA A 37 4.76 4.57 2.43
CA ALA A 37 4.80 5.99 2.14
C ALA A 37 6.15 6.55 2.60
N ILE A 38 6.86 7.26 1.73
CA ILE A 38 8.12 7.93 2.05
C ILE A 38 7.81 9.39 2.29
N ARG A 39 8.11 9.90 3.49
CA ARG A 39 8.14 11.35 3.76
C ARG A 39 9.58 11.79 3.71
N PHE A 40 9.87 12.83 2.94
CA PHE A 40 11.25 13.26 2.75
C PHE A 40 11.39 14.77 2.64
N THR A 41 12.63 15.21 2.90
CA THR A 41 13.07 16.58 2.77
C THR A 41 14.45 16.62 2.12
N GLN A 42 14.59 17.49 1.13
CA GLN A 42 15.86 17.96 0.58
C GLN A 42 16.14 19.33 1.21
N PRO A 43 17.00 19.41 2.24
CA PRO A 43 17.08 20.59 3.11
C PRO A 43 17.74 21.81 2.45
N ILE A 44 18.48 21.60 1.35
CA ILE A 44 19.21 22.63 0.63
C ILE A 44 19.05 22.45 -0.87
N ALA A 45 19.22 23.54 -1.63
CA ALA A 45 19.31 23.48 -3.08
C ALA A 45 20.61 22.78 -3.47
N PHE A 46 20.56 21.91 -4.47
CA PHE A 46 21.73 21.18 -4.96
C PHE A 46 21.56 20.78 -6.42
N ASP A 47 22.61 20.92 -7.24
CA ASP A 47 22.66 20.42 -8.63
C ASP A 47 21.39 20.73 -9.44
N THR A 48 20.94 21.99 -9.37
CA THR A 48 19.73 22.56 -10.00
C THR A 48 18.37 22.23 -9.35
N ASP A 49 18.32 21.29 -8.40
CA ASP A 49 17.13 21.03 -7.59
C ASP A 49 16.99 22.07 -6.46
N SER A 50 15.76 22.51 -6.22
CA SER A 50 15.42 23.41 -5.10
C SER A 50 15.17 22.60 -3.82
N PRO A 51 15.27 23.21 -2.62
CA PRO A 51 14.85 22.56 -1.39
C PRO A 51 13.37 22.16 -1.49
N LEU A 52 13.04 20.98 -0.98
CA LEU A 52 11.71 20.39 -1.10
C LEU A 52 11.37 19.57 0.14
N CYS A 53 10.12 19.63 0.58
CA CYS A 53 9.52 18.65 1.49
C CYS A 53 8.34 18.00 0.77
N SER A 54 8.31 16.68 0.66
CA SER A 54 7.27 15.99 -0.10
C SER A 54 7.02 14.56 0.40
N LEU A 55 6.04 13.93 -0.23
CA LEU A 55 5.62 12.55 -0.03
C LEU A 55 5.82 11.76 -1.32
N ALA A 56 6.17 10.49 -1.18
CA ALA A 56 6.31 9.56 -2.28
C ALA A 56 5.88 8.15 -1.87
N THR A 57 5.77 7.25 -2.85
CA THR A 57 5.56 5.83 -2.63
C THR A 57 6.88 5.09 -2.75
N GLY A 58 7.10 4.12 -1.88
CA GLY A 58 8.20 3.16 -1.96
C GLY A 58 7.66 1.73 -1.99
N PHE A 59 8.47 0.82 -2.53
CA PHE A 59 8.20 -0.61 -2.57
C PHE A 59 9.33 -1.37 -1.88
N ILE A 60 9.01 -2.19 -0.89
CA ILE A 60 9.98 -3.07 -0.23
C ILE A 60 10.36 -4.18 -1.20
N VAL A 61 11.62 -4.19 -1.64
CA VAL A 61 12.14 -5.17 -2.61
C VAL A 61 13.03 -6.22 -1.96
N ASP A 62 13.61 -5.92 -0.80
CA ASP A 62 14.38 -6.87 0.03
C ASP A 62 14.11 -6.56 1.50
N ALA A 63 13.21 -7.34 2.13
CA ALA A 63 12.86 -7.17 3.53
C ALA A 63 13.98 -7.60 4.51
N GLN A 64 14.88 -8.49 4.09
CA GLN A 64 16.00 -8.92 4.94
C GLN A 64 17.07 -7.84 5.03
N ARG A 65 17.30 -7.11 3.94
CA ARG A 65 18.26 -6.00 3.88
C ARG A 65 17.63 -4.62 4.12
N GLY A 66 16.30 -4.52 4.18
CA GLY A 66 15.59 -3.26 4.34
C GLY A 66 15.66 -2.35 3.11
N ILE A 67 15.73 -2.92 1.89
CA ILE A 67 15.84 -2.13 0.66
C ILE A 67 14.44 -1.75 0.16
N ILE A 68 14.25 -0.45 -0.02
CA ILE A 68 13.04 0.16 -0.58
C ILE A 68 13.38 0.79 -1.93
N LEU A 69 12.62 0.44 -2.96
CA LEU A 69 12.69 1.04 -4.28
C LEU A 69 11.69 2.19 -4.40
N THR A 70 12.13 3.31 -4.96
CA THR A 70 11.27 4.44 -5.33
C THR A 70 11.79 5.09 -6.62
N ASN A 71 11.12 6.13 -7.07
CA ASN A 71 11.52 6.85 -8.27
C ASN A 71 12.79 7.68 -8.02
N ARG A 72 13.66 7.80 -9.04
CA ARG A 72 14.90 8.60 -8.95
C ARG A 72 14.66 10.05 -8.49
N HIS A 73 13.59 10.69 -8.95
CA HIS A 73 13.28 12.08 -8.59
C HIS A 73 12.86 12.28 -7.13
N VAL A 74 12.52 11.18 -6.42
CA VAL A 74 12.18 11.24 -4.99
C VAL A 74 13.45 11.42 -4.17
N VAL A 75 14.48 10.64 -4.49
CA VAL A 75 15.79 10.76 -3.84
C VAL A 75 16.49 12.05 -4.31
N GLY A 76 16.40 12.35 -5.61
CA GLY A 76 17.10 13.46 -6.25
C GLY A 76 18.62 13.27 -6.26
N THR A 77 19.35 14.33 -6.59
CA THR A 77 20.82 14.33 -6.62
C THR A 77 21.43 14.89 -5.33
N GLY A 78 20.65 15.64 -4.55
CA GLY A 78 21.10 16.31 -3.34
C GLY A 78 20.93 15.51 -2.05
N PRO A 79 21.29 16.10 -0.90
CA PRO A 79 21.10 15.49 0.41
C PRO A 79 19.65 15.10 0.66
N PHE A 80 19.45 13.89 1.14
CA PHE A 80 18.14 13.31 1.40
C PHE A 80 17.96 13.01 2.89
N VAL A 81 16.86 13.49 3.46
CA VAL A 81 16.41 13.12 4.81
C VAL A 81 15.01 12.54 4.64
N GLY A 82 14.78 11.30 5.06
CA GLY A 82 13.46 10.71 4.90
C GLY A 82 13.16 9.59 5.89
N GLU A 83 11.87 9.27 5.92
CA GLU A 83 11.28 8.25 6.77
C GLU A 83 10.24 7.47 5.97
N ALA A 84 10.23 6.15 6.13
CA ALA A 84 9.24 5.26 5.56
C ALA A 84 8.15 4.99 6.60
N VAL A 85 6.90 5.09 6.17
CA VAL A 85 5.70 4.82 6.95
C VAL A 85 5.07 3.55 6.39
N MET A 86 5.02 2.52 7.22
CA MET A 86 4.42 1.25 6.87
C MET A 86 2.89 1.31 6.98
N HIS A 87 2.22 0.29 6.43
CA HIS A 87 0.77 0.19 6.41
C HIS A 87 0.12 0.15 7.81
N ASP A 88 0.87 -0.29 8.83
CA ASP A 88 0.48 -0.33 10.23
C ASP A 88 0.88 0.95 11.01
N HIS A 89 1.37 1.98 10.31
CA HIS A 89 1.88 3.24 10.83
C HIS A 89 3.21 3.15 11.59
N GLU A 90 3.94 2.03 11.49
CA GLU A 90 5.33 2.02 11.93
C GLU A 90 6.15 3.02 11.08
N VAL A 91 7.04 3.78 11.73
CA VAL A 91 7.88 4.79 11.10
C VAL A 91 9.34 4.38 11.27
N VAL A 92 10.07 4.32 10.16
CA VAL A 92 11.48 3.93 10.12
C VAL A 92 12.27 4.97 9.34
N GLU A 93 13.41 5.41 9.88
CA GLU A 93 14.33 6.29 9.16
C GLU A 93 14.91 5.57 7.93
N VAL A 94 15.04 6.29 6.82
CA VAL A 94 15.61 5.75 5.58
C VAL A 94 16.76 6.60 5.09
N GLN A 95 17.71 5.95 4.42
CA GLN A 95 18.85 6.60 3.79
C GLN A 95 18.83 6.33 2.29
N ALA A 96 19.22 7.35 1.53
CA ALA A 96 19.39 7.22 0.09
C ALA A 96 20.55 6.27 -0.24
N LEU A 97 20.29 5.31 -1.12
CA LEU A 97 21.32 4.49 -1.77
C LEU A 97 21.60 5.09 -3.15
N TYR A 98 22.80 5.65 -3.34
CA TYR A 98 23.24 6.28 -4.59
C TYR A 98 24.00 5.33 -5.50
#